data_AF-A0ABD3SC11-F1
#
_entry.id   AF-A0ABD3SC11-F1
#
_cell.length_a   1.000
_cell.length_b   1.000
_cell.length_c   1.000
_cell.angle_alpha   90.00
_cell.angle_beta   90.00
_cell.angle_gamma   90.00
#
_symmetry.space_group_name_H-M   'P 1'
#
loop_
_entity.id
_entity.type
_entity.pdbx_description
1 polymer ?
#
loop_
_entity_poly.entity_id
_entity_poly.type
_entity_poly.pdbx_seq_one_letter_code
_entity_poly.pdbx_strand_id
1 'polypeptide(L)'
;MSLRPLIISVLLAAANAFSPAVGNSVAASRSLSSSSSSSSSALSMVAVDTSEIKNGLTIEIDGDPYKIMSFSIMKQARGAAKTTIKMKNLKRGNTIENTYRSGEKFETAEITRKPSQYTYEDEAGNYMFMDIESFEEVMVEQKMIEDQKKWISEGMQCDLIYFKGDVIEVRAPSPYVFEVVETEPNVKGNTSQGYTKPAVLSCGATISVPGFVEQGQMVKVDTEKGEYIERV
;
A
#
# COMPACT_ATOMS: atom_id res chain seq x y z
N MET A 1 36.83 40.62 -30.26
CA MET A 1 35.84 40.76 -31.36
C MET A 1 34.78 39.67 -31.16
N SER A 2 33.48 39.82 -31.43
CA SER A 2 32.75 40.91 -32.12
C SER A 2 31.42 41.29 -31.43
N LEU A 3 31.24 42.59 -31.24
CA LEU A 3 30.05 43.45 -31.42
C LEU A 3 28.59 42.87 -31.48
N ARG A 4 27.81 43.22 -30.44
CA ARG A 4 26.49 43.94 -30.39
C ARG A 4 25.93 44.60 -31.69
N PRO A 5 24.66 45.14 -31.74
CA PRO A 5 23.41 44.94 -30.92
C PRO A 5 22.03 45.09 -31.69
N LEU A 6 20.88 45.06 -30.96
CA LEU A 6 19.56 45.73 -31.25
C LEU A 6 18.79 45.27 -32.55
N ILE A 7 17.52 45.63 -32.91
CA ILE A 7 16.54 46.69 -32.52
C ILE A 7 15.08 46.20 -32.88
N ILE A 8 14.06 46.29 -32.01
CA ILE A 8 12.85 47.20 -32.04
C ILE A 8 11.74 46.97 -33.12
N SER A 9 10.47 46.82 -32.65
CA SER A 9 9.15 46.99 -33.34
C SER A 9 8.84 46.06 -34.55
N VAL A 10 7.66 46.01 -35.21
CA VAL A 10 6.33 46.72 -35.19
C VAL A 10 5.23 45.70 -35.67
N LEU A 11 3.87 45.82 -35.71
CA LEU A 11 2.82 46.86 -35.52
C LEU A 11 1.45 46.21 -35.10
N LEU A 12 0.50 47.05 -34.65
CA LEU A 12 -0.95 46.87 -34.42
C LEU A 12 -1.80 46.51 -35.68
N ALA A 13 -2.86 45.70 -35.56
CA ALA A 13 -4.08 45.76 -36.40
C ALA A 13 -5.30 45.03 -35.78
N ALA A 14 -6.53 45.50 -36.04
CA ALA A 14 -7.80 44.85 -35.64
C ALA A 14 -8.92 45.17 -36.66
N ALA A 15 -9.92 44.28 -36.80
CA ALA A 15 -11.17 44.56 -37.54
C ALA A 15 -12.32 43.58 -37.19
N ASN A 16 -13.57 44.03 -37.35
CA ASN A 16 -14.81 43.28 -37.05
C ASN A 16 -15.49 42.67 -38.30
N ALA A 17 -16.21 41.57 -38.10
CA ALA A 17 -17.51 41.27 -38.70
C ALA A 17 -18.20 40.22 -37.77
N PHE A 18 -19.41 40.35 -37.22
CA PHE A 18 -20.65 41.07 -37.54
C PHE A 18 -21.45 40.56 -38.75
N SER A 19 -22.50 39.77 -38.47
CA SER A 19 -23.74 39.70 -39.27
C SER A 19 -24.91 39.11 -38.44
N PRO A 20 -26.19 39.51 -38.62
CA PRO A 20 -27.30 39.13 -37.72
C PRO A 20 -28.56 38.47 -38.36
N ALA A 21 -29.31 37.67 -37.58
CA ALA A 21 -30.75 37.33 -37.67
C ALA A 21 -31.10 36.40 -36.47
N VAL A 22 -32.19 36.46 -35.68
CA VAL A 22 -33.61 36.87 -35.81
C VAL A 22 -34.46 35.88 -36.62
N GLY A 23 -35.48 35.19 -36.08
CA GLY A 23 -35.99 35.10 -34.69
C GLY A 23 -37.34 34.36 -34.58
N ASN A 24 -37.83 34.10 -33.34
CA ASN A 24 -39.16 33.53 -32.94
C ASN A 24 -39.55 32.14 -33.51
N SER A 25 -40.14 31.20 -32.75
CA SER A 25 -41.41 31.35 -32.02
C SER A 25 -41.66 30.24 -30.98
N VAL A 26 -42.62 30.49 -30.07
CA VAL A 26 -43.00 29.66 -28.92
C VAL A 26 -43.85 28.44 -29.32
N ALA A 27 -43.53 27.27 -28.78
CA ALA A 27 -44.48 26.18 -28.51
C ALA A 27 -43.96 25.31 -27.34
N ALA A 28 -44.85 24.74 -26.52
CA ALA A 28 -44.48 23.94 -25.35
C ALA A 28 -44.87 22.47 -25.51
N SER A 29 -44.11 21.55 -24.92
CA SER A 29 -44.58 20.60 -23.88
C SER A 29 -43.62 19.42 -23.65
N ARG A 30 -43.83 18.73 -22.52
CA ARG A 30 -43.41 17.33 -22.22
C ARG A 30 -41.91 17.02 -22.20
N SER A 31 -41.33 17.30 -21.04
CA SER A 31 -40.59 16.33 -20.22
C SER A 31 -40.26 14.96 -20.84
N LEU A 32 -38.97 14.67 -21.01
CA LEU A 32 -38.41 13.33 -20.90
C LEU A 32 -36.96 13.46 -20.38
N SER A 33 -36.80 13.32 -19.06
CA SER A 33 -35.47 13.30 -18.44
C SER A 33 -34.79 11.97 -18.75
N SER A 34 -33.89 11.95 -19.72
CA SER A 34 -33.03 10.81 -20.02
C SER A 34 -31.96 10.64 -18.92
N SER A 35 -32.38 10.19 -17.75
CA SER A 35 -31.49 9.76 -16.67
C SER A 35 -30.74 8.52 -17.14
N SER A 36 -29.56 8.71 -17.73
CA SER A 36 -28.60 7.64 -18.00
C SER A 36 -28.21 7.01 -16.67
N SER A 37 -28.84 5.90 -16.33
CA SER A 37 -28.57 5.15 -15.11
C SER A 37 -27.21 4.49 -15.21
N SER A 38 -26.15 5.24 -14.93
CA SER A 38 -24.84 4.71 -14.60
C SER A 38 -24.99 3.86 -13.33
N SER A 39 -25.24 2.57 -13.52
CA SER A 39 -25.33 1.57 -12.47
C SER A 39 -23.93 1.29 -11.91
N SER A 40 -23.35 2.31 -11.26
CA SER A 40 -22.20 2.14 -10.39
C SER A 40 -22.64 1.17 -9.29
N SER A 41 -22.00 0.00 -9.22
CA SER A 41 -22.35 -1.03 -8.26
C SER A 41 -22.36 -0.45 -6.86
N ALA A 42 -23.49 -0.55 -6.17
CA ALA A 42 -23.56 -0.30 -4.74
C ALA A 42 -22.91 -1.49 -4.01
N LEU A 43 -21.58 -1.59 -4.11
CA LEU A 43 -20.77 -2.40 -3.22
C LEU A 43 -21.10 -1.96 -1.79
N SER A 44 -21.34 -2.94 -0.94
CA SER A 44 -22.02 -2.71 0.33
C SER A 44 -21.17 -1.84 1.25
N MET A 45 -21.63 -0.63 1.55
CA MET A 45 -21.23 0.10 2.75
C MET A 45 -21.71 -0.67 3.97
N VAL A 46 -20.95 -1.70 4.35
CA VAL A 46 -21.13 -2.46 5.59
C VAL A 46 -20.71 -1.53 6.72
N ALA A 47 -21.68 -0.80 7.26
CA ALA A 47 -21.51 0.02 8.44
C ALA A 47 -21.33 -0.90 9.66
N VAL A 48 -20.09 -1.01 10.12
CA VAL A 48 -19.71 -1.82 11.29
C VAL A 48 -20.03 -1.03 12.55
N ASP A 49 -20.90 -1.59 13.38
CA ASP A 49 -21.19 -1.05 14.71
C ASP A 49 -20.05 -1.37 15.67
N THR A 50 -19.88 -0.52 16.69
CA THR A 50 -18.87 -0.70 17.77
C THR A 50 -18.89 -2.07 18.46
N SER A 51 -20.00 -2.81 18.33
CA SER A 51 -20.22 -4.16 18.87
C SER A 51 -19.63 -5.29 18.00
N GLU A 52 -19.41 -5.05 16.71
CA GLU A 52 -18.95 -6.06 15.73
C GLU A 52 -17.43 -6.01 15.49
N ILE A 53 -16.78 -5.00 16.06
CA ILE A 53 -15.36 -4.71 15.95
C ILE A 53 -14.49 -5.86 16.49
N LYS A 54 -13.46 -6.20 15.71
CA LYS A 54 -12.51 -7.30 15.96
C LYS A 54 -11.10 -6.85 15.60
N ASN A 55 -10.09 -7.45 16.24
CA ASN A 55 -8.69 -7.24 15.85
C ASN A 55 -8.47 -7.71 14.40
N GLY A 56 -7.70 -6.96 13.63
CA GLY A 56 -7.42 -7.23 12.21
C GLY A 56 -8.47 -6.72 11.22
N LEU A 57 -9.65 -6.27 11.68
CA LEU A 57 -10.61 -5.54 10.84
C LEU A 57 -10.01 -4.21 10.37
N THR A 58 -10.30 -3.78 9.14
CA THR A 58 -9.99 -2.42 8.67
C THR A 58 -11.27 -1.63 8.48
N ILE A 59 -11.31 -0.45 9.07
CA ILE A 59 -12.40 0.53 8.96
C ILE A 59 -11.88 1.82 8.32
N GLU A 60 -12.75 2.59 7.70
CA GLU A 60 -12.44 3.91 7.18
C GLU A 60 -12.82 4.99 8.21
N ILE A 61 -11.93 5.96 8.40
CA ILE A 61 -12.17 7.15 9.22
C ILE A 61 -11.57 8.35 8.49
N ASP A 62 -12.36 9.42 8.29
CA ASP A 62 -11.96 10.66 7.63
C ASP A 62 -11.31 10.50 6.23
N GLY A 63 -11.63 9.41 5.52
CA GLY A 63 -11.08 9.06 4.21
C GLY A 63 -9.87 8.12 4.23
N ASP A 64 -9.26 7.87 5.39
CA ASP A 64 -8.07 7.04 5.56
C ASP A 64 -8.41 5.62 6.06
N PRO A 65 -7.67 4.57 5.64
CA PRO A 65 -7.88 3.19 6.09
C PRO A 65 -7.15 2.90 7.42
N TYR A 66 -7.90 2.45 8.43
CA TYR A 66 -7.41 2.13 9.78
C TYR A 66 -7.61 0.66 10.14
N LYS A 67 -6.50 -0.07 10.33
CA LYS A 67 -6.47 -1.47 10.77
C LYS A 67 -6.48 -1.55 12.30
N ILE A 68 -7.49 -2.20 12.86
CA ILE A 68 -7.71 -2.32 14.29
C ILE A 68 -6.71 -3.31 14.90
N MET A 69 -5.85 -2.83 15.80
CA MET A 69 -4.84 -3.66 16.46
C MET A 69 -5.41 -4.32 17.71
N SER A 70 -6.09 -3.54 18.55
CA SER A 70 -6.74 -4.00 19.78
C SER A 70 -7.89 -3.09 20.19
N PHE A 71 -8.90 -3.65 20.85
CA PHE A 71 -10.01 -2.89 21.43
C PHE A 71 -10.28 -3.33 22.87
N SER A 72 -10.91 -2.45 23.65
CA SER A 72 -11.30 -2.69 25.05
C SER A 72 -12.67 -2.07 25.33
N ILE A 73 -13.61 -2.88 25.83
CA ILE A 73 -15.00 -2.45 26.10
C ILE A 73 -15.20 -2.27 27.61
N MET A 74 -15.23 -1.02 28.05
CA MET A 74 -15.55 -0.66 29.43
C MET A 74 -17.06 -0.50 29.62
N LYS A 75 -17.69 -1.50 30.22
CA LYS A 75 -19.09 -1.43 30.68
C LYS A 75 -19.15 -0.59 31.96
N GLN A 76 -19.81 0.57 31.91
CA GLN A 76 -20.00 1.42 33.08
C GLN A 76 -21.17 0.89 33.93
N ALA A 77 -21.05 0.92 35.27
CA ALA A 77 -22.12 0.44 36.17
C ALA A 77 -23.44 1.22 36.06
N ARG A 78 -23.36 2.46 35.56
CA ARG A 78 -24.48 3.28 35.06
C ARG A 78 -23.97 4.08 33.86
N GLY A 79 -24.65 3.99 32.71
CA GLY A 79 -24.28 4.69 31.47
C GLY A 79 -24.10 3.74 30.28
N ALA A 80 -23.84 4.32 29.10
CA ALA A 80 -23.49 3.54 27.91
C ALA A 80 -22.09 2.92 28.06
N ALA A 81 -21.85 1.77 27.42
CA ALA A 81 -20.51 1.23 27.31
C ALA A 81 -19.61 2.13 26.45
N LYS A 82 -18.33 2.20 26.81
CA LYS A 82 -17.29 2.88 26.03
C LYS A 82 -16.36 1.84 25.42
N THR A 83 -15.99 2.02 24.16
CA THR A 83 -15.04 1.15 23.48
C THR A 83 -13.81 1.98 23.10
N THR A 84 -12.69 1.70 23.75
CA THR A 84 -11.39 2.26 23.36
C THR A 84 -10.76 1.35 22.32
N ILE A 85 -10.31 1.92 21.19
CA ILE A 85 -9.79 1.19 20.04
C ILE A 85 -8.44 1.77 19.66
N LYS A 86 -7.43 0.90 19.63
CA LYS A 86 -6.09 1.19 19.13
C LYS A 86 -5.96 0.66 17.71
N MET A 87 -5.58 1.52 16.78
CA MET A 87 -5.63 1.26 15.33
C MET A 87 -4.45 1.90 14.61
N LYS A 88 -3.92 1.22 13.59
CA LYS A 88 -2.85 1.71 12.71
C LYS A 88 -3.46 2.23 11.41
N ASN A 89 -3.22 3.50 11.08
CA ASN A 89 -3.48 4.05 9.75
C ASN A 89 -2.54 3.34 8.76
N LEU A 90 -3.08 2.69 7.73
CA LEU A 90 -2.26 1.95 6.76
C LEU A 90 -1.52 2.89 5.81
N LYS A 91 -2.18 3.93 5.31
CA LYS A 91 -1.63 4.91 4.36
C LYS A 91 -0.54 5.82 4.96
N ARG A 92 -0.50 5.96 6.29
CA ARG A 92 0.42 6.88 7.01
C ARG A 92 1.29 6.20 8.08
N GLY A 93 1.15 4.89 8.30
CA GLY A 93 1.86 4.13 9.35
C GLY A 93 1.50 4.46 10.81
N ASN A 94 0.98 5.66 11.09
CA ASN A 94 0.67 6.17 12.42
C ASN A 94 -0.34 5.31 13.19
N THR A 95 -0.07 5.05 14.47
CA THR A 95 -1.03 4.40 15.39
C THR A 95 -1.74 5.46 16.24
N ILE A 96 -3.07 5.37 16.31
CA ILE A 96 -3.93 6.21 17.17
C ILE A 96 -4.75 5.36 18.14
N GLU A 97 -5.24 5.97 19.22
CA GLU A 97 -6.09 5.33 20.21
C GLU A 97 -7.27 6.25 20.56
N ASN A 98 -8.46 5.89 20.09
CA ASN A 98 -9.68 6.69 20.22
C ASN A 98 -10.72 5.95 21.09
N THR A 99 -11.55 6.69 21.83
CA THR A 99 -12.63 6.11 22.66
C THR A 99 -14.00 6.51 22.13
N TYR A 100 -14.72 5.52 21.61
CA TYR A 100 -16.02 5.64 20.97
C TYR A 100 -17.16 5.22 21.90
N ARG A 101 -18.39 5.62 21.55
CA ARG A 101 -19.61 5.23 22.27
C ARG A 101 -20.21 3.95 21.66
N SER A 102 -20.79 3.10 22.50
CA SER A 102 -21.54 1.93 22.03
C SER A 102 -22.67 2.34 21.08
N GLY A 103 -22.66 1.82 19.85
CA GLY A 103 -23.63 2.14 18.78
C GLY A 103 -23.12 3.16 17.75
N GLU A 104 -21.89 3.62 17.89
CA GLU A 104 -21.16 4.40 16.88
C GLU A 104 -20.75 3.49 15.72
N LYS A 105 -20.95 3.96 14.49
CA LYS A 105 -20.82 3.18 13.24
C LYS A 105 -19.60 3.64 12.43
N PHE A 106 -18.93 2.70 11.79
CA PHE A 106 -17.76 2.95 10.92
C PHE A 106 -17.99 2.32 9.56
N GLU A 107 -17.48 2.93 8.49
CA GLU A 107 -17.50 2.31 7.17
C GLU A 107 -16.41 1.23 7.11
N THR A 108 -16.70 0.09 6.47
CA THR A 108 -15.69 -0.95 6.24
C THR A 108 -14.76 -0.50 5.11
N ALA A 109 -13.45 -0.45 5.38
CA ALA A 109 -12.47 -0.14 4.36
C ALA A 109 -12.29 -1.35 3.43
N GLU A 110 -12.74 -1.24 2.18
CA GLU A 110 -12.52 -2.28 1.18
C GLU A 110 -11.04 -2.32 0.77
N ILE A 111 -10.34 -3.36 1.23
CA ILE A 111 -8.95 -3.65 0.85
C ILE A 111 -8.96 -4.76 -0.20
N THR A 112 -8.44 -4.45 -1.39
CA THR A 112 -8.09 -5.46 -2.39
C THR A 112 -6.63 -5.86 -2.20
N ARG A 113 -6.32 -7.14 -2.37
CA ARG A 113 -4.94 -7.61 -2.55
C ARG A 113 -4.80 -8.18 -3.95
N LYS A 114 -3.71 -7.85 -4.63
CA LYS A 114 -3.35 -8.49 -5.89
C LYS A 114 -1.94 -9.08 -5.80
N PRO A 115 -1.71 -10.29 -6.34
CA PRO A 115 -0.36 -10.83 -6.47
C PRO A 115 0.35 -10.11 -7.62
N SER A 116 1.55 -9.60 -7.38
CA SER A 116 2.33 -8.85 -8.35
C SER A 116 3.83 -9.18 -8.25
N GLN A 117 4.53 -9.24 -9.36
CA GLN A 117 5.94 -9.60 -9.43
C GLN A 117 6.81 -8.34 -9.42
N TYR A 118 7.74 -8.21 -8.48
CA TYR A 118 8.71 -7.11 -8.50
C TYR A 118 9.65 -7.28 -9.70
N THR A 119 9.89 -6.18 -10.43
CA THR A 119 10.62 -6.20 -11.70
C THR A 119 11.94 -5.42 -11.62
N TYR A 120 11.91 -4.11 -11.32
CA TYR A 120 13.11 -3.26 -11.21
C TYR A 120 12.87 -1.97 -10.38
N GLU A 121 13.96 -1.31 -9.97
CA GLU A 121 13.97 0.03 -9.36
C GLU A 121 14.36 1.04 -10.44
N ASP A 122 13.51 2.05 -10.68
CA ASP A 122 13.69 3.12 -11.66
C ASP A 122 14.76 4.14 -11.22
N GLU A 123 15.29 4.95 -12.16
CA GLU A 123 16.31 5.99 -11.88
C GLU A 123 15.86 7.00 -10.80
N ALA A 124 14.53 7.19 -10.62
CA ALA A 124 13.97 8.03 -9.58
C ALA A 124 13.76 7.32 -8.21
N GLY A 125 14.22 6.07 -8.05
CA GLY A 125 14.12 5.29 -6.81
C GLY A 125 12.72 4.69 -6.55
N ASN A 126 11.94 4.49 -7.60
CA ASN A 126 10.59 3.93 -7.51
C ASN A 126 10.56 2.46 -7.97
N TYR A 127 9.71 1.66 -7.34
CA TYR A 127 9.67 0.22 -7.52
C TYR A 127 8.59 -0.16 -8.52
N MET A 128 8.96 -0.87 -9.58
CA MET A 128 8.04 -1.34 -10.61
C MET A 128 7.63 -2.79 -10.35
N PHE A 129 6.33 -3.01 -10.24
CA PHE A 129 5.73 -4.34 -10.09
C PHE A 129 4.83 -4.64 -11.29
N MET A 130 4.90 -5.85 -11.83
CA MET A 130 3.97 -6.33 -12.85
C MET A 130 2.83 -7.10 -12.17
N ASP A 131 1.59 -6.69 -12.39
CA ASP A 131 0.39 -7.41 -11.95
C ASP A 131 0.31 -8.79 -12.63
N ILE A 132 0.09 -9.86 -11.86
CA ILE A 132 0.14 -11.24 -12.40
C ILE A 132 -1.15 -11.63 -13.14
N GLU A 133 -2.24 -10.90 -12.94
CA GLU A 133 -3.53 -11.16 -13.61
C GLU A 133 -3.73 -10.26 -14.84
N SER A 134 -3.35 -8.98 -14.76
CA SER A 134 -3.52 -8.01 -15.86
C SER A 134 -2.27 -7.73 -16.70
N PHE A 135 -1.07 -8.10 -16.22
CA PHE A 135 0.24 -7.73 -16.80
C PHE A 135 0.46 -6.22 -16.91
N GLU A 136 -0.25 -5.42 -16.10
CA GLU A 136 -0.05 -3.98 -16.00
C GLU A 136 1.13 -3.68 -15.06
N GLU A 137 1.98 -2.71 -15.44
CA GLU A 137 3.04 -2.21 -14.56
C GLU A 137 2.48 -1.19 -13.56
N VAL A 138 2.81 -1.39 -12.28
CA VAL A 138 2.39 -0.58 -11.14
C VAL A 138 3.61 0.00 -10.46
N MET A 139 3.70 1.34 -10.51
CA MET A 139 4.74 2.13 -9.85
C MET A 139 4.41 2.30 -8.35
N VAL A 140 5.37 2.01 -7.48
CA VAL A 140 5.24 2.17 -6.03
C VAL A 140 6.37 3.03 -5.46
N GLU A 141 6.02 4.05 -4.68
CA GLU A 141 6.99 4.90 -3.98
C GLU A 141 7.82 4.09 -2.97
N GLN A 142 9.13 4.38 -2.90
CA GLN A 142 10.05 3.80 -1.91
C GLN A 142 9.50 3.81 -0.46
N LYS A 143 8.77 4.86 -0.07
CA LYS A 143 8.20 5.03 1.27
C LYS A 143 7.22 3.91 1.66
N MET A 144 6.52 3.31 0.70
CA MET A 144 5.55 2.23 0.93
C MET A 144 6.22 0.85 1.01
N ILE A 145 7.53 0.80 0.74
CA ILE A 145 8.36 -0.41 0.65
C ILE A 145 9.49 -0.40 1.68
N GLU A 146 9.77 0.70 2.37
CA GLU A 146 10.95 0.88 3.24
C GLU A 146 11.17 -0.25 4.25
N ASP A 147 10.12 -0.72 4.95
CA ASP A 147 10.18 -1.87 5.87
C ASP A 147 10.52 -3.21 5.18
N GLN A 148 10.12 -3.36 3.91
CA GLN A 148 10.16 -4.59 3.11
C GLN A 148 11.30 -4.63 2.07
N LYS A 149 11.93 -3.49 1.73
CA LYS A 149 12.99 -3.36 0.69
C LYS A 149 14.06 -4.45 0.83
N LYS A 150 14.47 -4.75 2.06
CA LYS A 150 15.48 -5.77 2.41
C LYS A 150 15.09 -7.23 2.10
N TRP A 151 13.82 -7.52 1.85
CA TRP A 151 13.32 -8.86 1.54
C TRP A 151 12.96 -9.06 0.07
N ILE A 152 12.87 -7.98 -0.71
CA ILE A 152 12.39 -8.02 -2.08
C ILE A 152 13.57 -8.14 -3.05
N SER A 153 13.59 -9.23 -3.82
CA SER A 153 14.53 -9.47 -4.92
C SER A 153 13.81 -9.47 -6.26
N GLU A 154 14.51 -9.12 -7.34
CA GLU A 154 13.98 -9.13 -8.71
C GLU A 154 13.31 -10.48 -9.05
N GLY A 155 12.15 -10.42 -9.70
CA GLY A 155 11.34 -11.59 -10.04
C GLY A 155 10.55 -12.20 -8.88
N MET A 156 10.63 -11.68 -7.65
CA MET A 156 9.85 -12.20 -6.52
C MET A 156 8.37 -11.74 -6.57
N GLN A 157 7.45 -12.67 -6.32
CA GLN A 157 6.03 -12.38 -6.19
C GLN A 157 5.70 -11.82 -4.79
N CYS A 158 5.00 -10.70 -4.74
CA CYS A 158 4.57 -9.98 -3.53
C CYS A 158 3.05 -9.73 -3.58
N ASP A 159 2.41 -9.52 -2.41
CA ASP A 159 1.05 -8.96 -2.37
C ASP A 159 1.15 -7.42 -2.45
N LEU A 160 0.57 -6.81 -3.48
CA LEU A 160 0.24 -5.39 -3.48
C LEU A 160 -1.13 -5.19 -2.83
N ILE A 161 -1.19 -4.34 -1.80
CA ILE A 161 -2.41 -4.06 -1.03
C ILE A 161 -2.95 -2.69 -1.46
N TYR A 162 -4.18 -2.69 -1.98
CA TYR A 162 -4.85 -1.52 -2.53
C TYR A 162 -6.01 -1.07 -1.63
N PHE A 163 -6.24 0.24 -1.59
CA PHE A 163 -7.42 0.87 -0.99
C PHE A 163 -7.90 1.99 -1.92
N LYS A 164 -9.16 1.90 -2.38
CA LYS A 164 -9.78 2.84 -3.34
C LYS A 164 -9.01 3.08 -4.65
N GLY A 165 -8.09 2.18 -5.00
CA GLY A 165 -7.22 2.26 -6.19
C GLY A 165 -5.78 2.66 -5.88
N ASP A 166 -5.51 3.28 -4.73
CA ASP A 166 -4.14 3.59 -4.28
C ASP A 166 -3.47 2.33 -3.70
N VAL A 167 -2.18 2.12 -4.00
CA VAL A 167 -1.35 1.16 -3.24
C VAL A 167 -1.03 1.75 -1.86
N ILE A 168 -1.31 0.99 -0.79
CA ILE A 168 -1.12 1.43 0.60
C ILE A 168 -0.06 0.63 1.37
N GLU A 169 0.20 -0.62 1.00
CA GLU A 169 1.14 -1.52 1.68
C GLU A 169 1.63 -2.55 0.66
N VAL A 170 2.95 -2.80 0.61
CA VAL A 170 3.54 -3.93 -0.12
C VAL A 170 3.91 -4.99 0.90
N ARG A 171 3.62 -6.27 0.62
CA ARG A 171 3.96 -7.36 1.52
C ARG A 171 4.76 -8.43 0.79
N ALA A 172 6.00 -8.65 1.24
CA ALA A 172 6.80 -9.78 0.82
C ALA A 172 6.12 -11.10 1.25
N PRO A 173 6.31 -12.21 0.52
CA PRO A 173 5.79 -13.50 0.93
C PRO A 173 6.48 -13.96 2.21
N SER A 174 5.71 -14.49 3.16
CA SER A 174 6.23 -15.20 4.34
C SER A 174 5.51 -16.55 4.49
N PRO A 175 6.24 -17.67 4.69
CA PRO A 175 7.70 -17.79 4.63
C PRO A 175 8.22 -17.82 3.18
N TYR A 176 9.45 -17.36 2.96
CA TYR A 176 10.14 -17.45 1.66
C TYR A 176 11.49 -18.15 1.77
N VAL A 177 12.07 -18.58 0.65
CA VAL A 177 13.36 -19.29 0.59
C VAL A 177 14.40 -18.40 -0.08
N PHE A 178 15.52 -18.17 0.60
CA PHE A 178 16.64 -17.36 0.11
C PHE A 178 17.95 -18.17 0.15
N GLU A 179 18.85 -17.90 -0.79
CA GLU A 179 20.21 -18.42 -0.75
C GLU A 179 21.10 -17.63 0.24
N VAL A 180 21.97 -18.32 0.97
CA VAL A 180 23.01 -17.70 1.82
C VAL A 180 24.22 -17.30 0.97
N VAL A 181 24.35 -16.00 0.67
CA VAL A 181 25.44 -15.43 -0.14
C VAL A 181 26.75 -15.32 0.65
N GLU A 182 26.68 -15.01 1.95
CA GLU A 182 27.85 -14.92 2.82
C GLU A 182 27.52 -15.36 4.25
N THR A 183 28.38 -16.17 4.88
CA THR A 183 28.29 -16.49 6.32
C THR A 183 29.65 -16.99 6.82
N GLU A 184 29.91 -16.86 8.13
CA GLU A 184 31.16 -17.31 8.73
C GLU A 184 31.38 -18.83 8.56
N PRO A 185 32.58 -19.30 8.20
CA PRO A 185 32.88 -20.72 8.09
C PRO A 185 32.79 -21.42 9.46
N ASN A 186 32.29 -22.65 9.49
CA ASN A 186 32.10 -23.39 10.73
C ASN A 186 33.44 -23.85 11.33
N VAL A 187 33.98 -23.06 12.27
CA VAL A 187 35.21 -23.38 12.99
C VAL A 187 34.99 -24.58 13.92
N LYS A 188 35.85 -25.60 13.81
CA LYS A 188 35.73 -26.91 14.50
C LYS A 188 35.69 -26.90 16.05
N GLY A 189 35.70 -25.73 16.68
CA GLY A 189 35.48 -25.55 18.12
C GLY A 189 34.06 -25.09 18.50
N ASN A 190 33.24 -24.62 17.55
CA ASN A 190 31.92 -24.04 17.83
C ASN A 190 30.80 -25.10 17.95
N THR A 191 31.08 -26.20 18.64
CA THR A 191 30.18 -27.35 18.82
C THR A 191 29.11 -27.17 19.92
N SER A 192 28.97 -25.96 20.48
CA SER A 192 27.89 -25.62 21.40
C SER A 192 26.51 -25.73 20.72
N GLN A 193 25.64 -26.59 21.25
CA GLN A 193 24.23 -26.64 20.83
C GLN A 193 23.59 -25.25 20.99
N GLY A 194 23.02 -24.72 19.91
CA GLY A 194 22.43 -23.38 19.89
C GLY A 194 23.37 -22.24 19.43
N TYR A 195 24.61 -22.52 19.01
CA TYR A 195 25.42 -21.49 18.35
C TYR A 195 24.74 -21.00 17.05
N THR A 196 24.55 -19.69 16.96
CA THR A 196 24.05 -18.98 15.79
C THR A 196 25.09 -17.96 15.32
N LYS A 197 25.07 -17.67 14.01
CA LYS A 197 26.00 -16.77 13.34
C LYS A 197 25.24 -15.89 12.34
N PRO A 198 25.75 -14.70 11.98
CA PRO A 198 25.17 -13.91 10.91
C PRO A 198 25.32 -14.60 9.55
N ALA A 199 24.32 -14.45 8.71
CA ALA A 199 24.34 -14.82 7.30
C ALA A 199 23.65 -13.74 6.47
N VAL A 200 24.28 -13.34 5.36
CA VAL A 200 23.73 -12.43 4.35
C VAL A 200 23.01 -13.27 3.30
N LEU A 201 21.77 -12.90 3.01
CA LEU A 201 20.91 -13.56 2.04
C LEU A 201 21.04 -12.93 0.65
N SER A 202 20.53 -13.63 -0.37
CA SER A 202 20.41 -13.16 -1.76
C SER A 202 19.64 -11.83 -1.92
N CYS A 203 18.73 -11.49 -1.00
CA CYS A 203 18.05 -10.20 -0.93
C CYS A 203 18.84 -9.10 -0.19
N GLY A 204 20.06 -9.38 0.28
CA GLY A 204 20.90 -8.46 1.04
C GLY A 204 20.55 -8.32 2.52
N ALA A 205 19.44 -8.91 3.00
CA ALA A 205 19.14 -8.98 4.42
C ALA A 205 20.14 -9.87 5.17
N THR A 206 20.54 -9.44 6.37
CA THR A 206 21.33 -10.24 7.31
C THR A 206 20.44 -10.85 8.38
N ILE A 207 20.51 -12.17 8.57
CA ILE A 207 19.77 -12.90 9.60
C ILE A 207 20.69 -13.79 10.46
N SER A 208 20.23 -14.19 11.64
CA SER A 208 20.91 -15.17 12.48
C SER A 208 20.54 -16.60 12.07
N VAL A 209 21.49 -17.36 11.55
CA VAL A 209 21.31 -18.78 11.18
C VAL A 209 22.05 -19.70 12.15
N PRO A 210 21.64 -20.98 12.29
CA PRO A 210 22.41 -21.97 13.04
C PRO A 210 23.82 -22.17 12.46
N GLY A 211 24.81 -22.46 13.31
CA GLY A 211 26.22 -22.60 12.91
C GLY A 211 26.51 -23.63 11.81
N PHE A 212 25.61 -24.62 11.60
CA PHE A 212 25.72 -25.66 10.58
C PHE A 212 25.29 -25.21 9.16
N VAL A 213 24.68 -24.03 9.01
CA VAL A 213 24.33 -23.48 7.69
C VAL A 213 25.61 -22.97 7.03
N GLU A 214 25.78 -23.21 5.73
CA GLU A 214 26.97 -22.80 4.97
C GLU A 214 26.58 -21.96 3.75
N GLN A 215 27.57 -21.30 3.14
CA GLN A 215 27.39 -20.50 1.93
C GLN A 215 26.84 -21.36 0.78
N GLY A 216 25.93 -20.80 -0.02
CA GLY A 216 25.24 -21.50 -1.10
C GLY A 216 24.15 -22.49 -0.64
N GLN A 217 23.83 -22.56 0.66
CA GLN A 217 22.68 -23.33 1.14
C GLN A 217 21.40 -22.47 1.10
N MET A 218 20.28 -23.13 0.77
CA MET A 218 18.96 -22.50 0.74
C MET A 218 18.33 -22.52 2.13
N VAL A 219 17.92 -21.36 2.63
CA VAL A 219 17.27 -21.22 3.95
C VAL A 219 15.90 -20.59 3.83
N LYS A 220 14.95 -21.12 4.60
CA LYS A 220 13.59 -20.62 4.68
C LYS A 220 13.47 -19.64 5.84
N VAL A 221 12.90 -18.49 5.57
CA VAL A 221 12.91 -17.32 6.46
C VAL A 221 11.49 -16.78 6.62
N ASP A 222 11.13 -16.39 7.84
CA ASP A 222 9.94 -15.59 8.12
C ASP A 222 10.26 -14.12 7.84
N THR A 223 9.78 -13.58 6.72
CA THR A 223 10.05 -12.18 6.32
C THR A 223 9.31 -11.17 7.21
N GLU A 224 8.28 -11.57 7.97
CA GLU A 224 7.60 -10.66 8.90
C GLU A 224 8.42 -10.42 10.18
N LYS A 225 9.31 -11.36 10.56
CA LYS A 225 10.16 -11.26 11.76
C LYS A 225 11.66 -11.15 11.48
N GLY A 226 12.12 -11.64 10.32
CA GLY A 226 13.52 -11.88 10.02
C GLY A 226 14.11 -13.12 10.69
N GLU A 227 13.27 -14.11 11.02
CA GLU A 227 13.70 -15.34 11.71
C GLU A 227 13.98 -16.48 10.73
N TYR A 228 15.09 -17.19 10.92
CA TYR A 228 15.35 -18.48 10.27
C TYR A 228 14.33 -19.53 10.75
N ILE A 229 13.75 -20.29 9.80
CA ILE A 229 12.81 -21.38 10.09
C ILE A 229 13.49 -22.74 9.93
N GLU A 230 13.95 -23.04 8.71
CA GLU A 230 14.51 -24.33 8.33
C GLU A 230 15.48 -24.18 7.15
N ARG A 231 16.29 -25.21 6.90
CA ARG A 231 17.14 -25.32 5.70
C ARG A 231 16.47 -26.27 4.72
N VAL A 232 16.48 -25.90 3.44
CA VAL A 232 15.95 -26.68 2.32
C VAL A 232 17.05 -27.58 1.74
#